data_AF-A0A6N6VIL7-F1
#
_entry.id   AF-A0A6N6VIL7-F1
#
_cell.length_a   1.000
_cell.length_b   1.000
_cell.length_c   1.000
_cell.angle_alpha   90.00
_cell.angle_beta   90.00
_cell.angle_gamma   90.00
#
_symmetry.space_group_name_H-M   'P 1'
#
loop_
_entity.id
_entity.type
_entity.pdbx_description
1 polymer ?
#
loop_
_entity_poly.entity_id
_entity_poly.type
_entity_poly.pdbx_seq_one_letter_code
_entity_poly.pdbx_strand_id
1 'polypeptide(L)'
;MVRRMAGARSRDEARSYWDDHPLSIQRFYNINCLVFGANEEMLGLLLDSPSELLPVERGWFCDREFARARAATFWLYDHYRKRPAHPDKGRGIDLPMITVKYDPPESDEARAAYALLKADGLVDQMAARLNELLAWPHPVSINFVNCGASTEAYYNERVKGIYICAGLIAQFGRMADYQIDQGSDRLCRNPAIRRLMGDRLGCQAPGAKGKH
;
A
#
# COMPACT_ATOMS: atom_id res chain seq x y z
N MET A 1 -57.22 -6.63 27.04
CA MET A 1 -57.09 -5.99 25.72
C MET A 1 -55.83 -6.52 25.04
N VAL A 2 -55.87 -6.78 23.73
CA VAL A 2 -54.70 -7.24 22.95
C VAL A 2 -54.16 -6.08 22.12
N ARG A 3 -52.83 -5.96 21.99
CA ARG A 3 -52.20 -5.18 20.91
C ARG A 3 -51.02 -5.96 20.31
N ARG A 4 -50.81 -5.78 19.00
CA ARG A 4 -50.01 -6.68 18.13
C ARG A 4 -48.52 -6.35 18.11
N MET A 5 -47.73 -7.35 17.67
CA MET A 5 -46.37 -7.19 17.15
C MET A 5 -46.34 -6.53 15.75
N ALA A 6 -45.24 -5.82 15.45
CA ALA A 6 -44.56 -5.62 14.15
C ALA A 6 -43.70 -4.34 14.27
N GLY A 7 -42.53 -4.19 13.62
CA GLY A 7 -41.74 -5.12 12.80
C GLY A 7 -40.46 -4.42 12.35
N ALA A 8 -39.38 -5.16 12.04
CA ALA A 8 -38.07 -4.56 11.74
C ALA A 8 -37.86 -4.21 10.26
N ARG A 9 -37.19 -3.07 10.00
CA ARG A 9 -36.45 -2.61 8.79
C ARG A 9 -36.30 -1.07 8.87
N SER A 10 -35.27 -0.41 8.34
CA SER A 10 -33.93 -0.80 7.87
C SER A 10 -33.19 0.49 7.44
N ARG A 11 -31.90 0.39 7.08
CA ARG A 11 -31.01 1.46 6.60
C ARG A 11 -30.42 2.33 7.72
N ASP A 12 -29.14 2.68 7.73
CA ASP A 12 -28.12 2.68 6.65
C ASP A 12 -28.43 3.70 5.53
N GLU A 13 -28.96 4.86 5.93
CA GLU A 13 -29.10 6.06 5.11
C GLU A 13 -28.22 7.17 5.71
N ALA A 14 -27.43 7.81 4.85
CA ALA A 14 -26.61 8.98 5.15
C ALA A 14 -25.56 8.83 6.29
N ARG A 15 -24.61 7.88 6.14
CA ARG A 15 -23.21 8.29 6.36
C ARG A 15 -22.89 9.35 5.31
N SER A 16 -22.55 10.56 5.74
CA SER A 16 -22.46 11.69 4.82
C SER A 16 -21.21 11.56 3.94
N TYR A 17 -21.30 12.09 2.71
CA TYR A 17 -20.17 12.16 1.77
C TYR A 17 -19.12 13.24 2.17
N TRP A 18 -19.28 13.87 3.35
CA TRP A 18 -18.56 15.07 3.75
C TRP A 18 -17.98 15.03 5.18
N ASP A 19 -18.42 14.11 6.03
CA ASP A 19 -17.79 13.83 7.34
C ASP A 19 -16.53 12.97 7.16
N ASP A 20 -15.50 13.28 7.95
CA ASP A 20 -14.34 12.44 8.32
C ASP A 20 -13.95 11.31 7.34
N HIS A 21 -13.58 11.69 6.12
CA HIS A 21 -12.76 10.87 5.23
C HIS A 21 -11.28 11.23 5.48
N PRO A 22 -10.57 10.55 6.41
CA PRO A 22 -9.21 10.91 6.78
C PRO A 22 -8.26 10.84 5.59
N LEU A 23 -7.14 11.55 5.64
CA LEU A 23 -6.18 11.61 4.54
C LEU A 23 -5.65 10.21 4.14
N SER A 24 -5.76 9.22 5.03
CA SER A 24 -5.51 7.80 4.75
C SER A 24 -6.41 7.19 3.67
N ILE A 25 -7.73 7.46 3.61
CA ILE A 25 -8.60 6.85 2.57
C ILE A 25 -8.32 7.47 1.20
N GLN A 26 -8.01 8.77 1.15
CA GLN A 26 -7.56 9.43 -0.08
C GLN A 26 -6.23 8.83 -0.59
N ARG A 27 -5.26 8.58 0.32
CA ARG A 27 -4.02 7.87 -0.01
C ARG A 27 -4.29 6.45 -0.50
N PHE A 28 -5.21 5.72 0.14
CA PHE A 28 -5.57 4.35 -0.23
C PHE A 28 -6.13 4.29 -1.66
N TYR A 29 -7.10 5.13 -2.00
CA TYR A 29 -7.65 5.20 -3.35
C TYR A 29 -6.63 5.70 -4.38
N ASN A 30 -5.74 6.62 -4.03
CA ASN A 30 -4.66 7.05 -4.92
C ASN A 30 -3.64 5.92 -5.19
N ILE A 31 -3.31 5.10 -4.18
CA ILE A 31 -2.43 3.92 -4.36
C ILE A 31 -3.13 2.86 -5.22
N ASN A 32 -4.38 2.51 -4.91
CA ASN A 32 -5.14 1.54 -5.71
C ASN A 32 -5.35 2.02 -7.16
N CYS A 33 -5.52 3.33 -7.38
CA CYS A 33 -5.59 3.93 -8.72
C CYS A 33 -4.27 3.79 -9.49
N LEU A 34 -3.12 4.07 -8.87
CA LEU A 34 -1.81 3.87 -9.50
C LEU A 34 -1.53 2.38 -9.79
N VAL A 35 -2.04 1.46 -8.97
CA VAL A 35 -1.97 0.01 -9.23
C VAL A 35 -2.88 -0.36 -10.40
N PHE A 36 -4.17 0.02 -10.37
CA PHE A 36 -5.14 -0.27 -11.42
C PHE A 36 -4.69 0.25 -12.79
N GLY A 37 -4.32 1.53 -12.88
CA GLY A 37 -3.85 2.19 -14.10
C GLY A 37 -2.54 1.63 -14.66
N ALA A 38 -1.81 0.78 -13.92
CA ALA A 38 -0.65 0.08 -14.43
C ALA A 38 -1.00 -1.06 -15.41
N ASN A 39 -2.17 -1.69 -15.23
CA ASN A 39 -2.74 -2.68 -16.15
C ASN A 39 -4.24 -2.90 -15.84
N GLU A 40 -5.09 -2.08 -16.44
CA GLU A 40 -6.53 -2.06 -16.14
C GLU A 40 -7.24 -3.37 -16.52
N GLU A 41 -6.85 -4.00 -17.64
CA GLU A 41 -7.35 -5.32 -18.08
C GLU A 41 -7.07 -6.40 -17.02
N MET A 42 -5.84 -6.42 -16.49
CA MET A 42 -5.43 -7.39 -15.49
C MET A 42 -5.93 -7.08 -14.08
N LEU A 43 -6.39 -5.85 -13.81
CA LEU A 43 -6.68 -5.36 -12.46
C LEU A 43 -8.10 -4.82 -12.26
N GLY A 44 -9.01 -5.02 -13.22
CA GLY A 44 -10.44 -4.65 -13.11
C GLY A 44 -11.17 -5.22 -11.88
N LEU A 45 -10.63 -6.27 -11.24
CA LEU A 45 -11.09 -6.76 -9.94
C LEU A 45 -10.98 -5.74 -8.79
N LEU A 46 -10.24 -4.64 -8.97
CA LEU A 46 -10.19 -3.51 -8.05
C LEU A 46 -11.45 -2.62 -8.16
N LEU A 47 -12.07 -2.54 -9.34
CA LEU A 47 -13.33 -1.83 -9.55
C LEU A 47 -14.54 -2.70 -9.15
N ASP A 48 -14.52 -3.98 -9.53
CA ASP A 48 -15.55 -4.97 -9.12
C ASP A 48 -15.44 -5.39 -7.63
N SER A 49 -14.89 -4.53 -6.77
CA SER A 49 -14.59 -4.84 -5.38
C SER A 49 -15.77 -4.50 -4.44
N PRO A 50 -15.84 -5.18 -3.30
CA PRO A 50 -17.55 -5.36 -2.27
C PRO A 50 -18.10 -4.08 -1.67
N SER A 51 -17.21 -3.33 -1.06
CA SER A 51 -15.83 -3.79 -0.87
C SER A 51 -14.74 -2.88 -1.47
N GLU A 52 -15.10 -2.01 -2.41
CA GLU A 52 -14.54 -0.65 -2.65
C GLU A 52 -13.00 -0.45 -2.49
N LEU A 53 -12.17 -1.32 -3.05
CA LEU A 53 -10.73 -1.09 -3.20
C LEU A 53 -10.42 0.15 -4.06
N LEU A 54 -11.25 0.37 -5.10
CA LEU A 54 -11.20 1.53 -5.96
C LEU A 54 -12.62 1.81 -6.49
N PRO A 55 -13.31 2.87 -6.03
CA PRO A 55 -14.62 3.25 -6.56
C PRO A 55 -14.58 3.46 -8.08
N VAL A 56 -15.65 3.08 -8.78
CA VAL A 56 -15.70 3.07 -10.26
C VAL A 56 -15.39 4.45 -10.84
N GLU A 57 -15.95 5.50 -10.23
CA GLU A 57 -15.77 6.91 -10.58
C GLU A 57 -14.32 7.38 -10.36
N ARG A 58 -13.64 6.84 -9.35
CA ARG A 58 -12.22 7.09 -9.08
C ARG A 58 -11.33 6.43 -10.13
N GLY A 59 -11.78 5.30 -10.69
CA GLY A 59 -11.09 4.52 -11.71
C GLY A 59 -10.94 5.22 -13.07
N TRP A 60 -11.87 6.11 -13.46
CA TRP A 60 -12.00 6.68 -14.82
C TRP A 60 -10.79 7.45 -15.38
N PHE A 61 -9.78 7.76 -14.55
CA PHE A 61 -8.59 8.54 -14.93
C PHE A 61 -7.27 7.89 -14.49
N CYS A 62 -7.32 6.63 -14.02
CA CYS A 62 -6.16 5.95 -13.46
C CYS A 62 -5.10 5.61 -14.53
N ASP A 63 -5.50 5.33 -15.77
CA ASP A 63 -4.66 5.32 -16.96
C ASP A 63 -3.68 6.52 -17.01
N ARG A 64 -4.22 7.72 -16.86
CA ARG A 64 -3.52 9.00 -16.99
C ARG A 64 -2.74 9.38 -15.73
N GLU A 65 -3.22 9.00 -14.56
CA GLU A 65 -2.49 9.17 -13.30
C GLU A 65 -1.28 8.25 -13.22
N PHE A 66 -1.42 6.97 -13.59
CA PHE A 66 -0.29 6.05 -13.70
C PHE A 66 0.70 6.50 -14.77
N ALA A 67 0.24 6.91 -15.95
CA ALA A 67 1.12 7.45 -17.00
C ALA A 67 1.92 8.67 -16.51
N ARG A 68 1.29 9.59 -15.76
CA ARG A 68 1.95 10.76 -15.15
C ARG A 68 2.96 10.36 -14.08
N ALA A 69 2.60 9.44 -13.18
CA ALA A 69 3.50 8.95 -12.15
C ALA A 69 4.72 8.21 -12.74
N ARG A 70 4.49 7.36 -13.75
CA ARG A 70 5.55 6.66 -14.50
C ARG A 70 6.49 7.64 -15.21
N ALA A 71 5.95 8.69 -15.84
CA ALA A 71 6.76 9.73 -16.47
C ALA A 71 7.63 10.50 -15.45
N ALA A 72 7.08 10.84 -14.28
CA ALA A 72 7.85 11.46 -13.19
C ALA A 72 8.95 10.54 -12.64
N THR A 73 8.68 9.24 -12.49
CA THR A 73 9.67 8.24 -12.06
C THR A 73 10.80 8.06 -13.08
N PHE A 74 10.50 8.03 -14.38
CA PHE A 74 11.55 7.99 -15.41
C PHE A 74 12.35 9.30 -15.46
N TRP A 75 11.71 10.46 -15.35
CA TRP A 75 12.42 11.74 -15.25
C TRP A 75 13.41 11.74 -14.07
N LEU A 76 12.97 11.28 -12.89
CA LEU A 76 13.85 11.13 -11.71
C LEU A 76 15.02 10.20 -12.01
N TYR A 77 14.77 9.04 -12.62
CA TYR A 77 15.82 8.08 -12.96
C TYR A 77 16.84 8.65 -13.96
N ASP A 78 16.40 9.27 -15.05
CA ASP A 78 17.30 9.77 -16.09
C ASP A 78 18.22 10.90 -15.60
N HIS A 79 17.71 11.76 -14.69
CA HIS A 79 18.46 12.89 -14.13
C HIS A 79 19.33 12.50 -12.92
N TYR A 80 18.88 11.56 -12.09
CA TYR A 80 19.52 11.25 -10.80
C TYR A 80 20.13 9.85 -10.69
N ARG A 81 20.16 9.02 -11.74
CA ARG A 81 20.80 7.68 -11.66
C ARG A 81 22.29 7.74 -11.27
N LYS A 82 22.74 6.81 -10.42
CA LYS A 82 24.18 6.60 -10.14
C LYS A 82 24.88 6.30 -11.48
N ARG A 83 25.96 7.03 -11.78
CA ARG A 83 26.86 6.71 -12.89
C ARG A 83 27.71 5.49 -12.51
N PRO A 84 28.12 4.63 -13.47
CA PRO A 84 29.11 3.58 -13.22
C PRO A 84 30.37 4.16 -12.57
N ALA A 85 30.88 3.49 -11.53
CA ALA A 85 32.08 3.94 -10.84
C ALA A 85 33.31 3.83 -11.76
N HIS A 86 34.16 4.87 -11.78
CA HIS A 86 35.49 4.77 -12.37
C HIS A 86 36.38 3.93 -11.43
N PRO A 87 37.10 2.91 -11.91
CA PRO A 87 37.76 1.92 -11.05
C PRO A 87 38.75 2.52 -10.03
N ASP A 88 39.40 3.64 -10.36
CA ASP A 88 40.44 4.26 -9.53
C ASP A 88 39.93 5.14 -8.37
N LYS A 89 38.60 5.35 -8.23
CA LYS A 89 38.07 6.13 -7.10
C LYS A 89 37.94 5.24 -5.86
N GLY A 90 38.98 5.31 -5.02
CA GLY A 90 39.24 4.39 -3.92
C GLY A 90 38.26 4.42 -2.74
N ARG A 91 38.62 3.59 -1.74
CA ARG A 91 37.84 3.17 -0.56
C ARG A 91 37.29 4.33 0.30
N GLY A 92 36.14 4.88 -0.11
CA GLY A 92 35.17 5.51 0.78
C GLY A 92 34.17 4.49 1.34
N ILE A 93 33.47 4.84 2.41
CA ILE A 93 32.33 4.07 2.92
C ILE A 93 31.08 4.58 2.19
N ASP A 94 30.46 3.78 1.31
CA ASP A 94 29.15 4.11 0.71
C ASP A 94 28.07 3.86 1.77
N LEU A 95 27.69 4.93 2.48
CA LEU A 95 26.62 4.88 3.47
C LEU A 95 25.24 4.93 2.76
N PRO A 96 24.24 4.13 3.19
CA PRO A 96 22.92 4.13 2.57
C PRO A 96 22.27 5.50 2.73
N MET A 97 21.91 6.11 1.60
CA MET A 97 21.33 7.46 1.55
C MET A 97 19.84 7.44 1.92
N ILE A 98 19.07 6.45 1.45
CA ILE A 98 17.80 6.08 2.08
C ILE A 98 18.08 5.11 3.23
N THR A 99 17.54 5.40 4.41
CA THR A 99 17.49 4.48 5.55
C THR A 99 16.05 4.20 5.96
N VAL A 100 15.75 2.97 6.36
CA VAL A 100 14.45 2.59 6.96
C VAL A 100 14.61 2.45 8.46
N LYS A 101 13.63 2.94 9.22
CA LYS A 101 13.62 2.95 10.70
C LYS A 101 12.22 2.61 11.20
N TYR A 102 12.16 1.92 12.32
CA TYR A 102 10.92 1.58 13.02
C TYR A 102 11.11 1.88 14.50
N ASP A 103 10.18 2.60 15.11
CA ASP A 103 10.15 2.79 16.56
C ASP A 103 9.89 1.44 17.28
N PRO A 104 10.25 1.30 18.56
CA PRO A 104 9.77 0.20 19.39
C PRO A 104 8.23 0.24 19.47
N PRO A 105 7.47 -0.82 19.14
CA PRO A 105 6.02 -0.75 19.07
C PRO A 105 5.38 -0.59 20.45
N GLU A 106 4.69 0.55 20.66
CA GLU A 106 3.98 0.90 21.90
C GLU A 106 2.59 0.23 22.03
N SER A 107 2.05 -0.32 20.95
CA SER A 107 0.77 -1.04 20.93
C SER A 107 0.88 -2.34 20.14
N ASP A 108 -0.04 -3.28 20.37
CA ASP A 108 -0.09 -4.53 19.60
C ASP A 108 -0.55 -4.31 18.14
N GLU A 109 -1.30 -3.23 17.88
CA GLU A 109 -1.59 -2.76 16.52
C GLU A 109 -0.30 -2.33 15.80
N ALA A 110 0.56 -1.54 16.46
CA ALA A 110 1.87 -1.17 15.92
C ALA A 110 2.80 -2.38 15.78
N ARG A 111 2.75 -3.32 16.74
CA ARG A 111 3.50 -4.58 16.70
C ARG A 111 3.14 -5.41 15.47
N ALA A 112 1.84 -5.57 15.19
CA ALA A 112 1.34 -6.29 14.02
C ALA A 112 1.71 -5.56 12.71
N ALA A 113 1.52 -4.24 12.65
CA ALA A 113 1.87 -3.43 11.48
C ALA A 113 3.37 -3.48 11.14
N TYR A 114 4.24 -3.38 12.14
CA TYR A 114 5.69 -3.49 11.93
C TYR A 114 6.14 -4.93 11.63
N ALA A 115 5.47 -5.95 12.19
CA ALA A 115 5.73 -7.34 11.85
C ALA A 115 5.38 -7.64 10.39
N LEU A 116 4.26 -7.11 9.89
CA LEU A 116 3.84 -7.24 8.49
C LEU A 116 4.90 -6.71 7.52
N LEU A 117 5.31 -5.44 7.70
CA LEU A 117 6.31 -4.78 6.83
C LEU A 117 7.71 -5.45 6.89
N LYS A 118 8.03 -6.11 7.99
CA LYS A 118 9.31 -6.84 8.17
C LYS A 118 9.24 -8.27 7.67
N ALA A 119 8.04 -8.84 7.50
CA ALA A 119 7.85 -10.20 7.00
C ALA A 119 7.97 -10.29 5.47
N ASP A 120 7.51 -9.28 4.73
CA ASP A 120 7.77 -9.18 3.28
C ASP A 120 9.15 -8.59 2.96
N GLY A 121 9.69 -7.75 3.85
CA GLY A 121 10.97 -7.07 3.66
C GLY A 121 10.99 -6.15 2.43
N LEU A 122 9.83 -5.81 1.87
CA LEU A 122 9.68 -5.09 0.61
C LEU A 122 10.18 -3.65 0.74
N VAL A 123 9.90 -3.01 1.88
CA VAL A 123 10.33 -1.62 2.14
C VAL A 123 11.85 -1.50 2.15
N ASP A 124 12.52 -2.41 2.86
CA ASP A 124 13.98 -2.45 2.97
C ASP A 124 14.64 -2.83 1.63
N GLN A 125 14.05 -3.77 0.86
CA GLN A 125 14.48 -4.07 -0.51
C GLN A 125 14.31 -2.88 -1.47
N MET A 126 13.20 -2.14 -1.39
CA MET A 126 12.98 -0.94 -2.20
C MET A 126 13.96 0.17 -1.81
N ALA A 127 14.23 0.38 -0.52
CA ALA A 127 15.22 1.33 -0.03
C ALA A 127 16.64 0.98 -0.51
N ALA A 128 17.05 -0.29 -0.42
CA ALA A 128 18.32 -0.78 -0.95
C ALA A 128 18.40 -0.56 -2.47
N ARG A 129 17.37 -0.93 -3.23
CA ARG A 129 17.34 -0.75 -4.69
C ARG A 129 17.39 0.72 -5.11
N LEU A 130 16.77 1.62 -4.34
CA LEU A 130 16.86 3.07 -4.56
C LEU A 130 18.24 3.63 -4.22
N ASN A 131 18.98 3.05 -3.26
CA ASN A 131 20.38 3.39 -2.97
C ASN A 131 21.36 2.90 -4.05
N GLU A 132 21.06 1.78 -4.72
CA GLU A 132 21.82 1.31 -5.88
C GLU A 132 21.57 2.17 -7.12
N LEU A 133 20.30 2.50 -7.39
CA LEU A 133 19.91 3.14 -8.65
C LEU A 133 20.18 4.65 -8.68
N LEU A 134 20.03 5.38 -7.57
CA LEU A 134 20.01 6.85 -7.57
C LEU A 134 21.12 7.50 -6.74
N ALA A 135 21.67 8.58 -7.27
CA ALA A 135 22.61 9.49 -6.64
C ALA A 135 21.84 10.56 -5.85
N TRP A 136 21.47 10.21 -4.62
CA TRP A 136 20.69 11.06 -3.73
C TRP A 136 21.41 12.38 -3.38
N PRO A 137 20.73 13.55 -3.43
CA PRO A 137 21.36 14.84 -3.14
C PRO A 137 21.60 15.06 -1.63
N HIS A 138 20.88 14.34 -0.78
CA HIS A 138 21.00 14.34 0.67
C HIS A 138 20.44 13.01 1.22
N PRO A 139 20.88 12.55 2.41
CA PRO A 139 20.25 11.41 3.06
C PRO A 139 18.76 11.65 3.32
N VAL A 140 17.98 10.57 3.34
CA VAL A 140 16.54 10.54 3.62
C VAL A 140 16.26 9.37 4.56
N SER A 141 15.40 9.58 5.57
CA SER A 141 14.91 8.50 6.42
C SER A 141 13.44 8.20 6.14
N ILE A 142 13.08 6.92 6.07
CA ILE A 142 11.71 6.41 6.12
C ILE A 142 11.50 5.92 7.56
N ASN A 143 10.63 6.57 8.30
CA ASN A 143 10.47 6.37 9.74
C ASN A 143 9.04 5.88 10.00
N PHE A 144 8.88 4.61 10.37
CA PHE A 144 7.63 4.05 10.87
C PHE A 144 7.55 4.34 12.36
N VAL A 145 6.57 5.15 12.75
CA VAL A 145 6.55 5.82 14.06
C VAL A 145 5.25 5.59 14.83
N ASN A 146 5.36 5.65 16.15
CA ASN A 146 4.20 5.59 17.05
C ASN A 146 3.47 6.95 17.03
N CYS A 147 2.17 6.94 16.72
CA CYS A 147 1.34 8.15 16.66
C CYS A 147 0.01 8.00 17.42
N GLY A 148 -0.05 7.10 18.40
CA GLY A 148 -1.32 6.62 18.94
C GLY A 148 -2.21 6.05 17.83
N ALA A 149 -3.49 6.41 17.83
CA ALA A 149 -4.48 5.99 16.82
C ALA A 149 -4.42 6.77 15.49
N SER A 150 -3.42 7.64 15.28
CA SER A 150 -3.32 8.44 14.05
C SER A 150 -2.94 7.60 12.82
N THR A 151 -3.58 7.91 11.69
CA THR A 151 -3.42 7.25 10.40
C THR A 151 -2.67 8.12 9.38
N GLU A 152 -1.82 9.03 9.86
CA GLU A 152 -1.12 10.00 9.01
C GLU A 152 0.22 9.55 8.42
N ALA A 153 0.65 10.23 7.36
CA ALA A 153 1.99 10.13 6.81
C ALA A 153 2.46 11.44 6.17
N TYR A 154 3.64 11.95 6.52
CA TYR A 154 4.12 13.26 6.09
C TYR A 154 5.61 13.27 5.79
N TYR A 155 6.07 14.31 5.10
CA TYR A 155 7.49 14.56 4.87
C TYR A 155 7.92 15.83 5.60
N ASN A 156 9.03 15.75 6.32
CA ASN A 156 9.62 16.85 7.09
C ASN A 156 10.92 17.31 6.42
N GLU A 157 10.81 18.38 5.64
CA GLU A 157 11.90 18.98 4.88
C GLU A 157 13.10 19.42 5.73
N ARG A 158 12.90 19.77 7.01
CA ARG A 158 14.01 20.22 7.90
C ARG A 158 14.97 19.10 8.29
N VAL A 159 14.47 17.87 8.38
CA VAL A 159 15.25 16.68 8.79
C VAL A 159 15.34 15.63 7.68
N LYS A 160 14.80 15.94 6.49
CA LYS A 160 14.73 15.05 5.32
C LYS A 160 14.11 13.68 5.63
N GLY A 161 13.13 13.66 6.54
CA GLY A 161 12.46 12.43 7.00
C GLY A 161 11.05 12.30 6.43
N ILE A 162 10.74 11.13 5.88
CA ILE A 162 9.37 10.65 5.65
C ILE A 162 8.92 9.94 6.93
N TYR A 163 7.76 10.31 7.46
CA TYR A 163 7.18 9.76 8.68
C TYR A 163 5.85 9.09 8.35
N ILE A 164 5.68 7.85 8.82
CA ILE A 164 4.50 7.02 8.54
C ILE A 164 4.01 6.46 9.86
N CYS A 165 2.79 6.83 10.27
CA CYS A 165 2.22 6.35 11.52
C CYS A 165 1.84 4.87 11.43
N ALA A 166 2.14 4.10 12.48
CA ALA A 166 1.80 2.67 12.54
C ALA A 166 0.31 2.39 12.29
N GLY A 167 -0.58 3.28 12.77
CA GLY A 167 -2.03 3.20 12.55
C GLY A 167 -2.44 3.26 11.07
N LEU A 168 -1.68 3.96 10.21
CA LEU A 168 -1.95 3.98 8.75
C LEU A 168 -1.74 2.59 8.15
N ILE A 169 -0.62 1.96 8.49
CA ILE A 169 -0.26 0.62 8.02
C ILE A 169 -1.26 -0.42 8.54
N ALA A 170 -1.68 -0.30 9.80
CA ALA A 170 -2.70 -1.16 10.39
C ALA A 170 -4.09 -0.95 9.77
N GLN A 171 -4.48 0.30 9.44
CA GLN A 171 -5.71 0.58 8.71
C GLN A 171 -5.69 -0.03 7.31
N PHE A 172 -4.57 0.12 6.58
CA PHE A 172 -4.40 -0.45 5.25
C PHE A 172 -4.37 -1.98 5.28
N GLY A 173 -3.75 -2.58 6.30
CA GLY A 173 -3.82 -4.01 6.59
C GLY A 173 -5.27 -4.48 6.74
N ARG A 174 -6.02 -3.90 7.68
CA ARG A 174 -7.45 -4.23 7.88
C ARG A 174 -8.30 -4.09 6.61
N MET A 175 -8.09 -3.04 5.82
CA MET A 175 -8.83 -2.83 4.57
C MET A 175 -8.46 -3.83 3.47
N ALA A 176 -7.26 -4.42 3.51
CA ALA A 176 -6.84 -5.48 2.60
C ALA A 176 -7.27 -6.87 3.10
N ASP A 177 -7.08 -7.16 4.38
CA ASP A 177 -7.42 -8.45 4.98
C ASP A 177 -8.94 -8.70 4.93
N TYR A 178 -9.77 -7.66 5.10
CA TYR A 178 -11.22 -7.72 4.86
C TYR A 178 -11.59 -8.23 3.44
N GLN A 179 -10.81 -7.90 2.41
CA GLN A 179 -11.03 -8.39 1.04
C GLN A 179 -10.75 -9.89 0.91
N ILE A 180 -9.72 -10.35 1.61
CA ILE A 180 -9.31 -11.75 1.65
C ILE A 180 -10.41 -12.58 2.33
N ASP A 181 -10.95 -12.05 3.44
CA ASP A 181 -12.06 -12.65 4.20
C ASP A 181 -13.40 -12.65 3.42
N GLN A 182 -13.65 -11.67 2.55
CA GLN A 182 -14.81 -11.70 1.62
C GLN A 182 -14.63 -12.71 0.46
N GLY A 183 -13.45 -13.33 0.32
CA GLY A 183 -13.20 -14.45 -0.58
C GLY A 183 -12.05 -14.21 -1.56
N SER A 184 -10.86 -14.74 -1.23
CA SER A 184 -9.66 -14.66 -2.07
C SER A 184 -9.80 -15.32 -3.45
N ASP A 185 -10.88 -16.07 -3.70
CA ASP A 185 -11.23 -16.76 -4.94
C ASP A 185 -11.05 -15.92 -6.22
N ARG A 186 -11.47 -14.64 -6.22
CA ARG A 186 -11.29 -13.74 -7.38
C ARG A 186 -9.82 -13.33 -7.56
N LEU A 187 -9.09 -13.14 -6.46
CA LEU A 187 -7.66 -12.83 -6.44
C LEU A 187 -6.82 -14.04 -6.88
N CYS A 188 -7.19 -15.24 -6.45
CA CYS A 188 -6.51 -16.51 -6.79
C CYS A 188 -6.76 -16.99 -8.22
N ARG A 189 -7.82 -16.50 -8.89
CA ARG A 189 -8.03 -16.67 -10.34
C ARG A 189 -7.20 -15.70 -11.18
N ASN A 190 -6.74 -14.58 -10.63
CA ASN A 190 -5.89 -13.63 -11.34
C ASN A 190 -4.43 -14.15 -11.42
N PRO A 191 -3.84 -14.32 -12.61
CA PRO A 191 -2.52 -14.96 -12.73
C PRO A 191 -1.37 -14.13 -12.14
N ALA A 192 -1.46 -12.81 -12.12
CA ALA A 192 -0.42 -11.94 -11.57
C ALA A 192 -0.52 -11.83 -10.04
N ILE A 193 -1.71 -11.59 -9.50
CA ILE A 193 -1.92 -11.56 -8.04
C ILE A 193 -1.63 -12.94 -7.44
N ARG A 194 -2.06 -14.03 -8.09
CA ARG A 194 -1.69 -15.39 -7.70
C ARG A 194 -0.16 -15.61 -7.71
N ARG A 195 0.57 -15.03 -8.66
CA ARG A 195 2.04 -15.15 -8.72
C ARG A 195 2.75 -14.32 -7.64
N LEU A 196 2.20 -13.17 -7.26
CA LEU A 196 2.83 -12.22 -6.32
C LEU A 196 2.41 -12.41 -4.87
N MET A 197 1.19 -12.92 -4.64
CA MET A 197 0.55 -13.01 -3.32
C MET A 197 -0.09 -14.38 -3.05
N GLY A 198 0.05 -15.36 -3.95
CA GLY A 198 -0.69 -16.64 -3.89
C GLY A 198 -0.54 -17.37 -2.56
N ASP A 199 0.68 -17.39 -1.99
CA ASP A 199 0.95 -18.04 -0.71
C ASP A 199 0.28 -17.29 0.46
N ARG A 200 0.33 -15.95 0.46
CA ARG A 200 -0.37 -15.09 1.45
C ARG A 200 -1.89 -15.19 1.35
N LEU A 201 -2.42 -15.45 0.16
CA LEU A 201 -3.85 -15.56 -0.14
C LEU A 201 -4.41 -17.00 0.01
N GLY A 202 -3.57 -17.97 0.36
CA GLY A 202 -3.97 -19.39 0.47
C GLY A 202 -4.37 -20.05 -0.85
N CYS A 203 -3.90 -19.52 -1.99
CA CYS A 203 -4.36 -19.91 -3.32
C CYS A 203 -3.97 -21.35 -3.70
N GLN A 204 -4.87 -22.31 -3.47
CA GLN A 204 -4.71 -23.73 -3.85
C GLN A 204 -4.13 -23.92 -5.26
N ALA A 205 -3.24 -24.90 -5.44
CA ALA A 205 -2.55 -25.17 -6.70
C ALA A 205 -3.54 -25.43 -7.87
N PRO A 206 -3.24 -24.98 -9.11
CA PRO A 206 -4.14 -25.20 -10.24
C PRO A 206 -4.34 -26.70 -10.49
N GLY A 207 -5.60 -27.16 -10.41
CA GLY A 207 -5.95 -28.58 -10.54
C GLY A 207 -6.20 -29.33 -9.23
N ALA A 208 -6.05 -28.68 -8.07
CA ALA A 208 -6.53 -29.21 -6.79
C ALA A 208 -8.07 -29.30 -6.79
N LYS A 209 -8.62 -30.43 -7.26
CA LYS A 209 -10.05 -30.73 -7.11
C LYS A 209 -10.36 -30.87 -5.62
N GLY A 210 -11.27 -30.03 -5.11
CA GLY A 210 -11.84 -30.22 -3.78
C GLY A 210 -12.43 -31.62 -3.66
N LYS A 211 -12.16 -32.30 -2.54
CA LYS A 211 -12.85 -33.55 -2.21
C LYS A 211 -14.29 -33.21 -1.81
N HIS A 212 -15.24 -33.84 -2.49
CA HIS A 212 -16.62 -33.97 -2.03
C HIS A 212 -16.69 -34.90 -0.81
#